data_AF-A0A7S4ABU7-F1
#
_entry.id   AF-A0A7S4ABU7-F1
#
_cell.length_a   1.000
_cell.length_b   1.000
_cell.length_c   1.000
_cell.angle_alpha   90.00
_cell.angle_beta   90.00
_cell.angle_gamma   90.00
#
_symmetry.space_group_name_H-M   'P 1'
#
loop_
_entity.id
_entity.type
_entity.pdbx_description
1 polymer ?
#
loop_
_entity_poly.entity_id
_entity_poly.type
_entity_poly.pdbx_seq_one_letter_code
_entity_poly.pdbx_strand_id
1 'polypeptide(L)'
;MIDGSFVPYFLNLISNTFSPTCAETSVPKRLQATMNSDKIKMASSTRSPVACLFLQHSFRLQLLALTLMLALATMGSSCLGFTASSSRLLSTPSFSSTVTRKNSAGNHPRPGRQLLHLKSDGLTPEEREAKIFKATKAMTAFTNSYLKNTNTTLCTEKSIPAVVIKGLAEHKVDLGAPLCPCRFYDDKEKEVKDGYWNCPCVPMREEKVCHCMLFLTEDNSFAGDCTKITVDEVIELSDGAK
;
A
#
# COMPACT_ATOMS: atom_id res chain seq x y z
N MET A 1 -45.65 10.01 46.94
CA MET A 1 -44.61 10.92 47.48
C MET A 1 -43.35 10.52 46.73
N ILE A 2 -42.94 11.19 45.63
CA ILE A 2 -42.60 12.63 45.49
C ILE A 2 -41.55 12.96 46.57
N ASP A 3 -40.30 13.35 46.28
CA ASP A 3 -39.80 14.25 45.21
C ASP A 3 -38.67 13.63 44.35
N GLY A 4 -38.29 14.14 43.16
CA GLY A 4 -38.84 15.23 42.36
C GLY A 4 -37.95 16.49 42.28
N SER A 5 -37.44 16.82 41.08
CA SER A 5 -36.72 18.08 40.74
C SER A 5 -35.25 18.16 41.22
N PHE A 6 -34.31 18.91 40.62
CA PHE A 6 -34.39 19.91 39.53
C PHE A 6 -33.03 19.98 38.77
N VAL A 7 -33.06 19.80 37.44
CA VAL A 7 -32.39 20.49 36.29
C VAL A 7 -31.42 21.69 36.54
N PRO A 8 -30.69 22.30 35.55
CA PRO A 8 -30.56 22.03 34.09
C PRO A 8 -29.16 22.26 33.44
N TYR A 9 -29.12 22.22 32.09
CA TYR A 9 -28.17 22.88 31.15
C TYR A 9 -26.64 22.71 31.34
N PHE A 10 -25.99 22.10 30.34
CA PHE A 10 -24.99 22.86 29.56
C PHE A 10 -25.00 22.43 28.09
N LEU A 11 -25.57 23.30 27.25
CA LEU A 11 -25.58 23.21 25.80
C LEU A 11 -24.73 24.39 25.32
N ASN A 12 -23.58 24.12 24.69
CA ASN A 12 -22.88 24.94 23.69
C ASN A 12 -21.53 24.27 23.36
N LEU A 13 -21.29 23.79 22.14
CA LEU A 13 -20.93 24.55 20.92
C LEU A 13 -19.66 25.40 21.05
N ILE A 14 -18.51 24.80 20.70
CA ILE A 14 -17.47 25.32 19.80
C ILE A 14 -16.90 24.06 19.10
N SER A 15 -17.26 23.71 17.86
CA SER A 15 -16.82 24.27 16.56
C SER A 15 -15.34 24.04 16.25
N ASN A 16 -15.06 23.52 15.04
CA ASN A 16 -13.74 23.19 14.47
C ASN A 16 -13.00 22.00 15.16
N THR A 17 -12.38 21.04 14.45
CA THR A 17 -11.87 21.03 13.06
C THR A 17 -12.02 19.68 12.32
N PHE A 18 -12.29 19.76 11.01
CA PHE A 18 -11.77 18.86 9.95
C PHE A 18 -12.25 17.39 9.87
N SER A 19 -13.45 17.19 9.32
CA SER A 19 -13.72 16.00 8.49
C SER A 19 -13.17 16.21 7.08
N PRO A 20 -12.32 15.31 6.53
CA PRO A 20 -11.86 15.40 5.14
C PRO A 20 -12.94 14.87 4.19
N THR A 21 -14.01 15.66 4.02
CA THR A 21 -15.02 15.45 2.97
C THR A 21 -14.32 15.30 1.62
N CYS A 22 -14.79 14.37 0.78
CA CYS A 22 -14.27 14.17 -0.57
C CYS A 22 -14.70 15.34 -1.49
N ALA A 23 -14.08 16.50 -1.30
CA ALA A 23 -14.36 17.71 -2.06
C ALA A 23 -13.88 17.58 -3.51
N GLU A 24 -14.84 17.28 -4.39
CA GLU A 24 -15.00 17.76 -5.76
C GLU A 24 -13.74 17.91 -6.64
N THR A 25 -13.50 16.92 -7.51
CA THR A 25 -12.96 17.17 -8.86
C THR A 25 -13.64 16.28 -9.92
N SER A 26 -14.98 16.36 -10.03
CA SER A 26 -15.70 15.83 -11.19
C SER A 26 -17.06 16.52 -11.43
N VAL A 27 -17.04 17.65 -12.13
CA VAL A 27 -18.24 18.25 -12.76
C VAL A 27 -18.71 17.32 -13.92
N PRO A 28 -20.02 17.13 -14.13
CA PRO A 28 -20.54 15.88 -14.71
C PRO A 28 -20.54 15.82 -16.24
N LYS A 29 -20.68 14.60 -16.78
CA LYS A 29 -20.98 14.39 -18.20
C LYS A 29 -22.49 14.40 -18.46
N ARG A 30 -22.85 15.15 -19.52
CA ARG A 30 -23.92 14.84 -20.49
C ARG A 30 -25.32 15.40 -20.21
N LEU A 31 -25.46 16.72 -20.38
CA LEU A 31 -26.54 17.40 -21.12
C LEU A 31 -26.08 18.87 -21.38
N GLN A 32 -26.51 19.63 -22.39
CA GLN A 32 -27.34 19.34 -23.57
C GLN A 32 -26.51 19.42 -24.88
N ALA A 33 -26.66 20.49 -25.68
CA ALA A 33 -26.26 20.68 -27.07
C ALA A 33 -26.33 22.17 -27.45
N THR A 34 -25.65 22.56 -28.55
CA THR A 34 -25.78 23.83 -29.33
C THR A 34 -25.71 25.19 -28.59
N MET A 35 -24.67 25.99 -28.86
CA MET A 35 -24.74 27.20 -29.72
C MET A 35 -23.48 28.09 -29.63
N ASN A 36 -23.07 28.58 -30.82
CA ASN A 36 -22.35 29.81 -31.17
C ASN A 36 -21.10 30.31 -30.42
N SER A 37 -20.07 30.54 -31.23
CA SER A 37 -19.03 31.55 -31.06
C SER A 37 -19.60 32.95 -30.76
N ASP A 38 -19.00 33.68 -29.83
CA ASP A 38 -18.40 34.99 -30.13
C ASP A 38 -17.56 35.58 -28.97
N LYS A 39 -16.49 36.29 -29.34
CA LYS A 39 -15.79 37.34 -28.56
C LYS A 39 -15.48 37.11 -27.06
N ILE A 40 -14.22 36.80 -26.76
CA ILE A 40 -13.49 37.48 -25.67
C ILE A 40 -12.19 38.06 -26.23
N LYS A 41 -12.01 39.37 -26.09
CA LYS A 41 -10.91 40.15 -26.63
C LYS A 41 -10.04 40.66 -25.48
N MET A 42 -8.73 40.40 -25.55
CA MET A 42 -7.64 41.13 -24.88
C MET A 42 -7.74 41.37 -23.35
N ALA A 43 -6.89 40.68 -22.59
CA ALA A 43 -6.32 41.23 -21.35
C ALA A 43 -4.81 40.91 -21.32
N SER A 44 -4.00 41.88 -21.76
CA SER A 44 -2.54 41.81 -21.69
C SER A 44 -2.05 42.15 -20.28
N SER A 45 -1.19 41.31 -19.70
CA SER A 45 -0.42 41.68 -18.50
C SER A 45 1.07 41.37 -18.69
N THR A 46 1.89 42.30 -18.23
CA THR A 46 3.32 42.44 -18.57
C THR A 46 4.21 41.43 -17.84
N ARG A 47 5.11 40.75 -18.57
CA ARG A 47 6.24 40.00 -17.98
C ARG A 47 7.55 40.79 -18.10
N SER A 48 8.26 40.90 -16.98
CA SER A 48 9.56 41.56 -16.85
C SER A 48 10.72 40.68 -17.35
N PRO A 49 11.78 41.23 -17.98
CA PRO A 49 12.81 40.44 -18.68
C PRO A 49 13.92 39.85 -17.78
N VAL A 50 14.01 40.18 -16.49
CA VAL A 50 15.17 39.83 -15.64
C VAL A 50 15.29 38.35 -15.24
N ALA A 51 14.23 37.55 -15.34
CA ALA A 51 14.25 36.15 -14.89
C ALA A 51 15.03 35.17 -15.80
N CYS A 52 15.33 35.56 -17.05
CA CYS A 52 15.88 34.63 -18.05
C CYS A 52 17.39 34.34 -17.87
N LEU A 53 18.14 35.29 -17.31
CA LEU A 53 19.62 35.22 -17.26
C LEU A 53 20.17 34.28 -16.18
N PHE A 54 19.42 34.02 -15.09
CA PHE A 54 19.88 33.13 -14.02
C PHE A 54 19.85 31.65 -14.40
N LEU A 55 18.93 31.21 -15.27
CA LEU A 55 18.80 29.80 -15.64
C LEU A 55 19.92 29.27 -16.56
N GLN A 56 20.56 30.12 -17.36
CA GLN A 56 21.64 29.69 -18.26
C GLN A 56 22.98 29.45 -17.56
N HIS A 57 23.22 30.06 -16.39
CA HIS A 57 24.53 29.96 -15.72
C HIS A 57 24.70 28.66 -14.93
N SER A 58 23.64 28.15 -14.28
CA SER A 58 23.70 26.91 -13.48
C SER A 58 23.98 25.67 -14.33
N PHE A 59 23.36 25.55 -15.50
CA PHE A 59 23.52 24.40 -16.40
C PHE A 59 24.96 24.21 -16.91
N ARG A 60 25.74 25.29 -17.07
CA ARG A 60 27.13 25.19 -17.52
C ARG A 60 28.08 24.65 -16.43
N LEU A 61 27.82 24.90 -15.15
CA LEU A 61 28.65 24.37 -14.06
C LEU A 61 28.48 22.85 -13.89
N GLN A 62 27.24 22.35 -13.97
CA GLN A 62 26.97 20.92 -13.78
C GLN A 62 27.52 20.04 -14.92
N LEU A 63 27.58 20.55 -16.15
CA LEU A 63 28.15 19.81 -17.28
C LEU A 63 29.68 19.66 -17.19
N LEU A 64 30.38 20.68 -16.69
CA LEU A 64 31.84 20.63 -16.46
C LEU A 64 32.24 19.67 -15.33
N ALA A 65 31.43 19.57 -14.27
CA ALA A 65 31.66 18.63 -13.18
C ALA A 65 31.56 17.17 -13.65
N LEU A 66 30.61 16.85 -14.54
CA LEU A 66 30.43 15.49 -15.07
C LEU A 66 31.62 15.05 -15.95
N THR A 67 32.17 15.95 -16.76
CA THR A 67 33.32 15.64 -17.64
C THR A 67 34.62 15.41 -16.86
N LEU A 68 34.83 16.10 -15.73
CA LEU A 68 36.03 15.94 -14.91
C LEU A 68 36.06 14.57 -14.21
N MET A 69 34.91 14.09 -13.72
CA MET A 69 34.80 12.79 -13.05
C MET A 69 35.03 11.61 -14.01
N LEU A 70 34.64 11.75 -15.28
CA LEU A 70 34.84 10.69 -16.29
C LEU A 70 36.31 10.55 -16.72
N ALA A 71 37.09 11.64 -16.65
CA ALA A 71 38.51 11.65 -17.02
C ALA A 71 39.42 10.95 -15.99
N LEU A 72 39.00 10.86 -14.72
CA LEU A 72 39.77 10.20 -13.66
C LEU A 72 39.62 8.67 -13.68
N ALA A 73 38.57 8.14 -14.32
CA ALA A 73 38.28 6.70 -14.37
C ALA A 73 39.11 5.91 -15.39
N THR A 74 39.85 6.57 -16.28
CA THR A 74 40.52 5.92 -17.43
C THR A 74 42.01 5.62 -17.22
N MET A 75 42.60 5.96 -16.07
CA MET A 75 44.06 5.81 -15.82
C MET A 75 44.45 4.67 -14.87
N GLY A 76 43.52 3.75 -14.56
CA GLY A 76 43.74 2.66 -13.58
C GLY A 76 43.54 1.27 -14.15
N SER A 77 44.40 0.80 -15.07
CA SER A 77 44.40 -0.62 -15.50
C SER A 77 45.76 -1.06 -16.06
N SER A 78 46.62 -1.58 -15.18
CA SER A 78 47.85 -2.29 -15.54
C SER A 78 47.94 -3.62 -14.78
N CYS A 79 47.52 -4.68 -15.47
CA CYS A 79 48.06 -6.06 -15.52
C CYS A 79 48.51 -6.84 -14.25
N LEU A 80 48.52 -8.16 -14.42
CA LEU A 80 48.96 -9.24 -13.51
C LEU A 80 47.91 -9.61 -12.43
N GLY A 81 47.43 -10.85 -12.33
CA GLY A 81 47.63 -12.04 -13.16
C GLY A 81 47.36 -13.29 -12.32
N PHE A 82 46.52 -14.23 -12.78
CA PHE A 82 46.28 -15.48 -12.06
C PHE A 82 46.19 -16.69 -12.99
N THR A 83 46.80 -17.78 -12.57
CA THR A 83 47.07 -18.98 -13.36
C THR A 83 45.95 -20.02 -13.25
N ALA A 84 45.90 -20.94 -14.21
CA ALA A 84 44.90 -22.00 -14.26
C ALA A 84 45.31 -23.26 -13.47
N SER A 85 44.34 -23.87 -12.79
CA SER A 85 44.17 -25.32 -12.58
C SER A 85 42.77 -25.55 -11.98
N SER A 86 41.85 -26.26 -12.63
CA SER A 86 41.84 -27.71 -12.91
C SER A 86 41.59 -28.57 -11.67
N SER A 87 40.35 -29.06 -11.50
CA SER A 87 40.05 -30.45 -11.11
C SER A 87 38.55 -30.79 -11.19
N ARG A 88 38.28 -32.08 -11.43
CA ARG A 88 36.97 -32.77 -11.50
C ARG A 88 36.50 -33.03 -10.04
N LEU A 89 35.27 -33.42 -9.66
CA LEU A 89 34.32 -34.49 -10.06
C LEU A 89 32.94 -34.08 -9.46
N LEU A 90 31.75 -34.29 -10.04
CA LEU A 90 31.03 -35.52 -10.40
C LEU A 90 30.80 -36.55 -9.25
N SER A 91 29.61 -36.52 -8.61
CA SER A 91 28.85 -37.73 -8.22
C SER A 91 27.48 -37.42 -7.59
N THR A 92 26.43 -38.11 -8.07
CA THR A 92 25.11 -38.33 -7.42
C THR A 92 25.09 -39.70 -6.74
N PRO A 93 24.24 -39.91 -5.70
CA PRO A 93 23.00 -40.71 -5.86
C PRO A 93 21.82 -40.12 -5.02
N SER A 94 20.52 -40.40 -5.19
CA SER A 94 19.69 -41.54 -5.64
C SER A 94 19.38 -42.62 -4.58
N PHE A 95 18.09 -42.97 -4.46
CA PHE A 95 17.46 -44.00 -3.59
C PHE A 95 17.51 -43.75 -2.06
N SER A 96 16.56 -44.22 -1.22
CA SER A 96 15.35 -45.05 -1.47
C SER A 96 14.22 -44.73 -0.48
N SER A 97 13.00 -45.20 -0.77
CA SER A 97 11.81 -45.10 0.10
C SER A 97 11.79 -46.16 1.21
N THR A 98 11.30 -45.80 2.40
CA THR A 98 10.76 -46.75 3.38
C THR A 98 9.49 -46.20 4.02
N VAL A 99 8.35 -46.82 3.70
CA VAL A 99 7.08 -46.59 4.41
C VAL A 99 7.08 -47.44 5.67
N THR A 100 6.94 -46.84 6.84
CA THR A 100 6.56 -47.55 8.07
C THR A 100 5.34 -46.91 8.71
N ARG A 101 4.18 -47.57 8.61
CA ARG A 101 3.01 -47.28 9.44
C ARG A 101 3.32 -47.66 10.90
N LYS A 102 3.07 -46.74 11.82
CA LYS A 102 2.78 -47.07 13.22
C LYS A 102 1.55 -46.28 13.65
N ASN A 103 0.40 -46.96 13.70
CA ASN A 103 -0.76 -46.47 14.44
C ASN A 103 -0.52 -46.81 15.91
N SER A 104 -0.51 -45.80 16.78
CA SER A 104 -0.77 -45.95 18.21
C SER A 104 -1.52 -44.73 18.70
N ALA A 105 -2.59 -44.95 19.44
CA ALA A 105 -3.54 -43.93 19.84
C ALA A 105 -3.11 -43.16 21.09
N GLY A 106 -3.71 -41.97 21.27
CA GLY A 106 -4.19 -41.60 22.60
C GLY A 106 -3.20 -40.96 23.58
N ASN A 107 -2.48 -39.92 23.16
CA ASN A 107 -2.24 -38.80 24.07
C ASN A 107 -2.06 -37.51 23.24
N HIS A 108 -2.97 -36.55 23.37
CA HIS A 108 -2.84 -35.25 22.70
C HIS A 108 -2.23 -34.23 23.67
N PRO A 109 -0.96 -33.83 23.50
CA PRO A 109 -0.53 -32.54 24.01
C PRO A 109 -1.35 -31.47 23.28
N ARG A 110 -1.76 -30.41 23.99
CA ARG A 110 -2.29 -29.21 23.31
C ARG A 110 -1.24 -28.77 22.28
N PRO A 111 -1.60 -28.48 21.01
CA PRO A 111 -0.63 -28.03 20.03
C PRO A 111 -0.01 -26.73 20.54
N GLY A 112 1.23 -26.84 21.03
CA GLY A 112 2.00 -25.70 21.48
C GLY A 112 2.20 -24.77 20.30
N ARG A 113 1.81 -23.50 20.48
CA ARG A 113 1.99 -22.36 19.57
C ARG A 113 3.18 -22.62 18.64
N GLN A 114 2.88 -23.04 17.41
CA GLN A 114 3.92 -23.36 16.44
C GLN A 114 4.63 -22.04 16.13
N LEU A 115 5.95 -22.00 16.34
CA LEU A 115 6.74 -20.79 16.17
C LEU A 115 6.81 -20.50 14.66
N LEU A 116 5.89 -19.67 14.19
CA LEU A 116 5.82 -19.22 12.80
C LEU A 116 7.16 -18.58 12.43
N HIS A 117 7.75 -19.04 11.33
CA HIS A 117 9.04 -18.51 10.89
C HIS A 117 8.77 -17.32 9.95
N LEU A 118 8.47 -16.18 10.57
CA LEU A 118 8.06 -14.98 9.85
C LEU A 118 9.28 -14.45 9.07
N LYS A 119 9.05 -13.92 7.87
CA LYS A 119 10.12 -13.26 7.08
C LYS A 119 10.63 -11.97 7.74
N SER A 120 10.00 -11.55 8.84
CA SER A 120 10.44 -10.48 9.73
C SER A 120 11.49 -10.91 10.77
N ASP A 121 11.75 -12.21 10.94
CA ASP A 121 12.64 -12.73 11.99
C ASP A 121 14.10 -12.27 11.77
N GLY A 122 14.51 -11.22 12.48
CA GLY A 122 15.86 -10.65 12.43
C GLY A 122 15.95 -9.18 12.02
N LEU A 123 14.83 -8.49 11.73
CA LEU A 123 14.82 -7.04 11.49
C LEU A 123 14.90 -6.24 12.79
N THR A 124 15.49 -5.05 12.73
CA THR A 124 15.29 -4.03 13.78
C THR A 124 13.87 -3.44 13.71
N PRO A 125 13.33 -2.88 14.80
CA PRO A 125 12.03 -2.20 14.79
C PRO A 125 11.95 -1.09 13.72
N GLU A 126 12.99 -0.26 13.64
CA GLU A 126 13.11 0.85 12.68
C GLU A 126 13.08 0.36 11.22
N GLU A 127 13.79 -0.74 10.91
CA GLU A 127 13.76 -1.36 9.59
C GLU A 127 12.39 -1.93 9.23
N ARG A 128 11.69 -2.49 10.23
CA ARG A 128 10.34 -3.04 10.04
C ARG A 128 9.35 -1.92 9.73
N GLU A 129 9.36 -0.83 10.48
CA GLU A 129 8.53 0.36 10.22
C GLU A 129 8.81 0.95 8.84
N ALA A 130 10.08 1.10 8.46
CA ALA A 130 10.46 1.57 7.12
C ALA A 130 10.00 0.63 5.99
N LYS A 131 9.92 -0.68 6.22
CA LYS A 131 9.34 -1.65 5.28
C LYS A 131 7.80 -1.58 5.26
N ILE A 132 7.15 -1.40 6.41
CA ILE A 132 5.69 -1.22 6.50
C ILE A 132 5.29 0.04 5.74
N PHE A 133 5.95 1.19 5.95
CA PHE A 133 5.68 2.42 5.19
C PHE A 133 5.79 2.23 3.66
N LYS A 134 6.85 1.54 3.21
CA LYS A 134 7.02 1.17 1.78
C LYS A 134 5.90 0.25 1.28
N ALA A 135 5.49 -0.73 2.11
CA ALA A 135 4.39 -1.63 1.80
C ALA A 135 3.03 -0.89 1.76
N THR A 136 2.75 0.00 2.70
CA THR A 136 1.54 0.86 2.74
C THR A 136 1.45 1.69 1.47
N LYS A 137 2.52 2.40 1.08
CA LYS A 137 2.54 3.15 -0.20
C LYS A 137 2.23 2.26 -1.42
N ALA A 138 2.75 1.03 -1.45
CA ALA A 138 2.45 0.08 -2.51
C ALA A 138 1.00 -0.45 -2.46
N MET A 139 0.43 -0.68 -1.27
CA MET A 139 -0.94 -1.14 -1.08
C MET A 139 -1.96 -0.03 -1.36
N THR A 140 -1.71 1.22 -0.96
CA THR A 140 -2.50 2.40 -1.38
C THR A 140 -2.53 2.54 -2.90
N ALA A 141 -1.38 2.41 -3.58
CA ALA A 141 -1.30 2.45 -5.04
C ALA A 141 -2.05 1.29 -5.70
N PHE A 142 -1.94 0.08 -5.15
CA PHE A 142 -2.71 -1.10 -5.58
C PHE A 142 -4.22 -0.87 -5.43
N THR A 143 -4.70 -0.42 -4.26
CA THR A 143 -6.12 -0.15 -4.01
C THR A 143 -6.67 0.88 -5.00
N ASN A 144 -6.00 2.01 -5.18
CA ASN A 144 -6.39 3.07 -6.13
C ASN A 144 -6.40 2.60 -7.60
N SER A 145 -5.61 1.59 -7.95
CA SER A 145 -5.63 0.96 -9.28
C SER A 145 -6.78 -0.04 -9.40
N TYR A 146 -6.99 -0.87 -8.37
CA TYR A 146 -7.98 -1.93 -8.37
C TYR A 146 -9.43 -1.39 -8.34
N LEU A 147 -9.70 -0.32 -7.59
CA LEU A 147 -10.98 0.42 -7.58
C LEU A 147 -11.42 0.80 -9.01
N LYS A 148 -10.49 1.38 -9.78
CA LYS A 148 -10.71 1.79 -11.17
C LYS A 148 -10.91 0.62 -12.13
N ASN A 149 -10.22 -0.50 -11.90
CA ASN A 149 -10.31 -1.67 -12.77
C ASN A 149 -11.59 -2.49 -12.53
N THR A 150 -12.12 -2.47 -11.30
CA THR A 150 -13.31 -3.25 -10.92
C THR A 150 -14.61 -2.45 -10.92
N ASN A 151 -14.54 -1.12 -11.09
CA ASN A 151 -15.64 -0.18 -10.87
C ASN A 151 -16.25 -0.37 -9.48
N THR A 152 -15.41 -0.24 -8.46
CA THR A 152 -15.79 -0.28 -7.05
C THR A 152 -15.35 0.99 -6.34
N THR A 153 -16.04 1.35 -5.27
CA THR A 153 -15.73 2.51 -4.42
C THR A 153 -15.23 2.07 -3.05
N LEU A 154 -14.70 3.01 -2.27
CA LEU A 154 -14.34 2.80 -0.87
C LEU A 154 -15.58 2.87 0.02
N CYS A 155 -15.47 2.38 1.26
CA CYS A 155 -16.44 2.69 2.30
C CYS A 155 -16.53 4.21 2.54
N THR A 156 -17.74 4.70 2.83
CA THR A 156 -18.01 6.11 3.20
C THR A 156 -17.07 6.60 4.32
N GLU A 157 -16.83 5.76 5.33
CA GLU A 157 -15.89 6.03 6.41
C GLU A 157 -14.46 5.60 6.02
N LYS A 158 -13.62 6.57 5.63
CA LYS A 158 -12.23 6.35 5.18
C LYS A 158 -11.33 5.63 6.21
N SER A 159 -11.67 5.67 7.50
CA SER A 159 -10.96 4.98 8.57
C SER A 159 -10.92 3.46 8.36
N ILE A 160 -12.01 2.87 7.83
CA ILE A 160 -12.11 1.43 7.57
C ILE A 160 -11.11 1.02 6.46
N PRO A 161 -11.12 1.62 5.25
CA PRO A 161 -10.07 1.40 4.24
C PRO A 161 -8.65 1.62 4.75
N ALA A 162 -8.40 2.65 5.57
CA ALA A 162 -7.07 2.96 6.07
C ALA A 162 -6.50 1.83 6.95
N VAL A 163 -7.27 1.34 7.93
CA VAL A 163 -6.88 0.21 8.79
C VAL A 163 -6.67 -1.07 7.97
N VAL A 164 -7.53 -1.34 6.97
CA VAL A 164 -7.39 -2.52 6.11
C VAL A 164 -6.13 -2.44 5.23
N ILE A 165 -5.82 -1.27 4.65
CA ILE A 165 -4.61 -1.07 3.84
C ILE A 165 -3.34 -1.26 4.69
N LYS A 166 -3.34 -0.76 5.94
CA LYS A 166 -2.25 -0.99 6.90
C LYS A 166 -2.09 -2.48 7.25
N GLY A 167 -3.17 -3.18 7.59
CA GLY A 167 -3.11 -4.63 7.87
C GLY A 167 -2.64 -5.47 6.67
N LEU A 168 -3.02 -5.09 5.44
CA LEU A 168 -2.49 -5.70 4.20
C LEU A 168 -0.99 -5.43 4.03
N ALA A 169 -0.51 -4.24 4.40
CA ALA A 169 0.91 -3.89 4.36
C ALA A 169 1.74 -4.64 5.41
N GLU A 170 1.23 -4.78 6.64
CA GLU A 170 1.85 -5.57 7.72
C GLU A 170 2.00 -7.04 7.31
N HIS A 171 0.92 -7.69 6.86
CA HIS A 171 0.99 -9.07 6.35
C HIS A 171 1.93 -9.20 5.14
N LYS A 172 2.02 -8.18 4.28
CA LYS A 172 2.98 -8.15 3.16
C LYS A 172 4.44 -8.10 3.62
N VAL A 173 4.75 -7.45 4.74
CA VAL A 173 6.10 -7.43 5.32
C VAL A 173 6.42 -8.75 6.04
N ASP A 174 5.49 -9.25 6.85
CA ASP A 174 5.73 -10.41 7.72
C ASP A 174 5.69 -11.76 6.98
N LEU A 175 4.75 -11.91 6.05
CA LEU A 175 4.52 -13.16 5.29
C LEU A 175 5.06 -13.08 3.85
N GLY A 176 5.28 -11.86 3.34
CA GLY A 176 5.67 -11.59 1.95
C GLY A 176 4.51 -11.38 0.98
N ALA A 177 3.26 -11.62 1.41
CA ALA A 177 2.05 -11.49 0.60
C ALA A 177 0.93 -10.75 1.38
N PRO A 178 0.09 -9.95 0.72
CA PRO A 178 -0.97 -9.19 1.38
C PRO A 178 -2.18 -10.09 1.71
N LEU A 179 -2.03 -10.94 2.74
CA LEU A 179 -3.10 -11.80 3.23
C LEU A 179 -4.23 -10.94 3.83
N CYS A 180 -5.49 -11.26 3.53
CA CYS A 180 -6.66 -10.52 4.03
C CYS A 180 -6.64 -10.39 5.58
N PRO A 181 -6.64 -9.15 6.15
CA PRO A 181 -6.46 -8.94 7.59
C PRO A 181 -7.74 -9.16 8.42
N CYS A 182 -8.92 -9.08 7.81
CA CYS A 182 -10.21 -9.21 8.48
C CYS A 182 -10.66 -10.68 8.70
N ARG A 183 -9.71 -11.63 8.72
CA ARG A 183 -9.97 -13.06 8.97
C ARG A 183 -8.96 -13.62 9.96
N PHE A 184 -9.41 -14.55 10.77
CA PHE A 184 -8.55 -15.42 11.56
C PHE A 184 -8.08 -16.60 10.70
N TYR A 185 -6.83 -17.05 10.92
CA TYR A 185 -6.22 -18.21 10.28
C TYR A 185 -5.37 -18.94 11.31
N ASP A 186 -5.43 -20.27 11.33
CA ASP A 186 -4.57 -21.08 12.21
C ASP A 186 -3.10 -21.03 11.73
N ASP A 187 -2.88 -21.25 10.43
CA ASP A 187 -1.54 -21.30 9.80
C ASP A 187 -1.40 -20.28 8.66
N LYS A 188 -1.11 -19.01 8.99
CA LYS A 188 -0.97 -17.91 8.01
C LYS A 188 -0.01 -18.23 6.84
N GLU A 189 1.05 -19.01 7.09
CA GLU A 189 2.02 -19.41 6.06
C GLU A 189 1.47 -20.40 5.02
N LYS A 190 0.50 -21.25 5.39
CA LYS A 190 -0.13 -22.20 4.45
C LYS A 190 -1.08 -21.45 3.53
N GLU A 191 -1.97 -20.65 4.12
CA GLU A 191 -2.94 -19.80 3.42
C GLU A 191 -2.28 -18.84 2.41
N VAL A 192 -1.09 -18.31 2.72
CA VAL A 192 -0.31 -17.49 1.79
C VAL A 192 0.24 -18.28 0.59
N LYS A 193 0.59 -19.57 0.78
CA LYS A 193 1.04 -20.47 -0.29
C LYS A 193 -0.14 -20.94 -1.16
N ASP A 194 -1.29 -21.22 -0.53
CA ASP A 194 -2.52 -21.61 -1.21
C ASP A 194 -3.13 -20.43 -1.99
N GLY A 195 -2.95 -19.21 -1.48
CA GLY A 195 -3.20 -17.96 -2.21
C GLY A 195 -4.68 -17.56 -2.36
N TYR A 196 -5.62 -18.34 -1.80
CA TYR A 196 -7.05 -18.08 -1.85
C TYR A 196 -7.41 -16.72 -1.21
N TRP A 197 -6.81 -16.41 -0.06
CA TRP A 197 -7.04 -15.19 0.72
C TRP A 197 -6.01 -14.07 0.51
N ASN A 198 -5.05 -14.25 -0.41
CA ASN A 198 -4.13 -13.19 -0.81
C ASN A 198 -4.91 -12.11 -1.60
N CYS A 199 -4.81 -10.85 -1.17
CA CYS A 199 -5.55 -9.74 -1.78
C CYS A 199 -5.05 -9.46 -3.23
N PRO A 200 -5.94 -9.38 -4.24
CA PRO A 200 -7.39 -9.54 -4.17
C PRO A 200 -7.80 -11.02 -4.10
N CYS A 201 -8.55 -11.39 -3.06
CA CYS A 201 -8.92 -12.78 -2.76
C CYS A 201 -9.95 -13.34 -3.76
N VAL A 202 -10.12 -14.67 -3.78
CA VAL A 202 -11.03 -15.37 -4.70
C VAL A 202 -12.44 -14.76 -4.75
N PRO A 203 -13.17 -14.55 -3.62
CA PRO A 203 -14.50 -13.92 -3.65
C PRO A 203 -14.52 -12.50 -4.24
N MET A 204 -13.44 -11.74 -4.09
CA MET A 204 -13.33 -10.41 -4.69
C MET A 204 -13.05 -10.44 -6.20
N ARG A 205 -12.38 -11.48 -6.69
CA ARG A 205 -12.07 -11.63 -8.13
C ARG A 205 -13.25 -12.20 -8.92
N GLU A 206 -14.02 -13.10 -8.33
CA GLU A 206 -15.09 -13.86 -9.00
C GLU A 206 -16.47 -13.21 -8.77
N GLU A 207 -16.76 -12.78 -7.54
CA GLU A 207 -18.08 -12.29 -7.13
C GLU A 207 -18.10 -10.79 -6.75
N LYS A 208 -16.92 -10.14 -6.73
CA LYS A 208 -16.70 -8.77 -6.21
C LYS A 208 -17.10 -8.56 -4.73
N VAL A 209 -17.16 -9.63 -3.94
CA VAL A 209 -17.52 -9.56 -2.52
C VAL A 209 -16.28 -9.31 -1.65
N CYS A 210 -16.17 -8.12 -1.06
CA CYS A 210 -15.09 -7.76 -0.14
C CYS A 210 -15.55 -7.68 1.32
N HIS A 211 -15.27 -8.72 2.11
CA HIS A 211 -15.59 -8.73 3.56
C HIS A 211 -14.94 -7.56 4.32
N CYS A 212 -13.77 -7.09 3.90
CA CYS A 212 -13.06 -5.99 4.55
C CYS A 212 -13.67 -4.60 4.30
N MET A 213 -14.73 -4.49 3.48
CA MET A 213 -15.32 -3.22 3.05
C MET A 213 -14.32 -2.26 2.34
N LEU A 214 -13.25 -2.81 1.76
CA LEU A 214 -12.23 -2.05 1.01
C LEU A 214 -12.65 -1.79 -0.44
N PHE A 215 -13.39 -2.73 -1.04
CA PHE A 215 -13.91 -2.62 -2.39
C PHE A 215 -15.41 -2.89 -2.32
N LEU A 216 -16.22 -1.84 -2.45
CA LEU A 216 -17.67 -1.92 -2.40
C LEU A 216 -18.27 -1.61 -3.77
N THR A 217 -19.35 -2.29 -4.11
CA THR A 217 -20.18 -2.02 -5.28
C THR A 217 -21.23 -0.96 -4.95
N GLU A 218 -21.73 -0.24 -5.96
CA GLU A 218 -22.63 0.92 -5.81
C GLU A 218 -23.99 0.58 -5.16
N ASP A 219 -24.37 -0.70 -5.11
CA ASP A 219 -25.56 -1.22 -4.44
C ASP A 219 -25.38 -1.44 -2.92
N ASN A 220 -24.17 -1.31 -2.39
CA ASN A 220 -23.90 -1.49 -0.97
C ASN A 220 -24.22 -0.22 -0.17
N SER A 221 -24.96 -0.34 0.94
CA SER A 221 -25.35 0.79 1.81
C SER A 221 -24.20 1.56 2.45
N PHE A 222 -22.99 0.99 2.47
CA PHE A 222 -21.77 1.61 3.00
C PHE A 222 -20.80 2.09 1.92
N ALA A 223 -21.17 1.98 0.63
CA ALA A 223 -20.38 2.52 -0.47
C ALA A 223 -20.45 4.06 -0.46
N GLY A 224 -19.27 4.70 -0.41
CA GLY A 224 -19.15 6.16 -0.58
C GLY A 224 -18.73 6.51 -2.00
N ASP A 225 -18.72 7.80 -2.32
CA ASP A 225 -18.31 8.31 -3.65
C ASP A 225 -16.77 8.29 -3.85
N CYS A 226 -16.00 8.07 -2.79
CA CYS A 226 -14.55 8.22 -2.80
C CYS A 226 -13.88 7.01 -3.49
N THR A 227 -13.35 7.23 -4.70
CA THR A 227 -12.62 6.21 -5.51
C THR A 227 -11.09 6.31 -5.41
N LYS A 228 -10.59 7.14 -4.48
CA LYS A 228 -9.17 7.40 -4.28
C LYS A 228 -8.88 7.70 -2.81
N ILE A 229 -7.77 7.18 -2.31
CA ILE A 229 -7.19 7.51 -0.99
C ILE A 229 -5.69 7.78 -1.13
N THR A 230 -5.18 8.78 -0.41
CA THR A 230 -3.75 9.13 -0.39
C THR A 230 -2.98 8.29 0.64
N VAL A 231 -1.64 8.32 0.58
CA VAL A 231 -0.83 7.57 1.56
C VAL A 231 -0.89 8.22 2.93
N ASP A 232 -0.94 9.55 2.97
CA ASP A 232 -0.96 10.35 4.19
C ASP A 232 -2.29 10.15 4.93
N GLU A 233 -3.44 10.21 4.22
CA GLU A 233 -4.77 9.83 4.77
C GLU A 233 -4.77 8.40 5.36
N VAL A 234 -4.11 7.43 4.72
CA VAL A 234 -4.03 6.07 5.26
C VAL A 234 -3.26 6.05 6.58
N ILE A 235 -2.13 6.75 6.67
CA ILE A 235 -1.31 6.77 7.88
C ILE A 235 -2.10 7.42 9.02
N GLU A 236 -2.54 8.67 8.83
CA GLU A 236 -3.27 9.46 9.84
C GLU A 236 -4.50 8.72 10.40
N LEU A 237 -5.34 8.15 9.52
CA LEU A 237 -6.57 7.46 9.93
C LEU A 237 -6.31 6.08 10.54
N SER A 238 -5.20 5.42 10.19
CA SER A 238 -4.87 4.07 10.70
C SER A 238 -4.12 4.07 12.04
N ASP A 239 -3.62 5.22 12.48
CA ASP A 239 -2.98 5.40 13.78
C ASP A 239 -3.96 5.97 14.83
N GLY A 240 -4.97 6.73 14.40
CA GLY A 240 -6.05 7.24 15.27
C GLY A 240 -7.13 6.21 15.66
N ALA A 241 -7.12 5.01 15.07
CA ALA A 241 -8.10 3.94 15.33
C ALA A 241 -7.71 2.98 16.48
N LYS A 242 -7.02 3.49 17.50
CA LYS A 242 -6.29 2.69 18.51
C LYS A 242 -6.86 2.80 19.92
#